data_AF-A0A379Z4M5-F1
#
_entry.id   AF-A0A379Z4M5-F1
#
_cell.length_a   1.000
_cell.length_b   1.000
_cell.length_c   1.000
_cell.angle_alpha   90.00
_cell.angle_beta   90.00
_cell.angle_gamma   90.00
#
_symmetry.space_group_name_H-M   'P 1'
#
loop_
_entity.id
_entity.type
_entity.pdbx_description
1 polymer ?
#
loop_
_entity_poly.entity_id
_entity_poly.type
_entity_poly.pdbx_seq_one_letter_code
_entity_poly.pdbx_strand_id
1 'polypeptide(L)'
;MARSWRKTAGGNRWIRGLRKREQNLYQWMASYQPLLLIRLDIDEQTAYSRKPDHSLAALREKIAVIPHLTFNGANILDLDGREPADRIFDASLRAVKISLRAANA
;
A
#
# COMPACT_ATOMS: atom_id res chain seq x y z
N MET A 1 17.77 16.45 -1.24
CA MET A 1 18.78 15.36 -1.36
C MET A 1 18.07 14.04 -1.63
N ALA A 2 17.79 13.74 -2.91
CA ALA A 2 17.09 12.54 -3.35
C ALA A 2 18.09 11.40 -3.58
N ARG A 3 18.11 10.40 -2.69
CA ARG A 3 19.02 9.24 -2.78
C ARG A 3 18.37 8.12 -3.61
N SER A 4 18.72 8.11 -4.89
CA SER A 4 18.92 6.96 -5.80
C SER A 4 18.01 5.71 -5.65
N TRP A 5 16.81 5.75 -6.24
CA TRP A 5 16.22 4.57 -6.88
C TRP A 5 16.63 4.56 -8.36
N ARG A 6 17.90 4.24 -8.63
CA ARG A 6 18.41 4.09 -10.01
C ARG A 6 19.31 2.86 -10.12
N LYS A 7 18.75 1.68 -9.86
CA LYS A 7 19.42 0.43 -10.23
C LYS A 7 19.34 0.29 -11.77
N THR A 8 20.51 0.53 -12.39
CA THR A 8 20.93 0.19 -13.76
C THR A 8 20.12 0.77 -14.94
N ALA A 9 20.42 2.02 -15.30
CA ALA A 9 20.05 2.59 -16.61
C ALA A 9 20.83 1.98 -17.80
N GLY A 10 21.83 1.12 -17.56
CA GLY A 10 22.61 0.44 -18.60
C GLY A 10 22.42 -1.07 -18.56
N GLY A 11 21.80 -1.62 -19.61
CA GLY A 11 21.64 -3.06 -19.81
C GLY A 11 21.44 -3.35 -21.30
N ASN A 12 21.92 -4.50 -21.77
CA ASN A 12 21.76 -4.96 -23.15
C ASN A 12 20.28 -4.95 -23.58
N ARG A 13 20.00 -5.09 -24.89
CA ARG A 13 18.60 -5.07 -25.42
C ARG A 13 17.68 -6.09 -24.72
N TRP A 14 18.25 -7.20 -24.23
CA TRP A 14 17.53 -8.23 -23.48
C TRP A 14 17.07 -7.75 -22.10
N ILE A 15 17.95 -7.13 -21.30
CA ILE A 15 17.61 -6.58 -19.98
C ILE A 15 16.53 -5.50 -20.11
N ARG A 16 16.60 -4.66 -21.15
CA ARG A 16 15.54 -3.67 -21.43
C ARG A 16 14.21 -4.34 -21.77
N GLY A 17 14.24 -5.42 -22.55
CA GLY A 17 13.06 -6.23 -22.85
C GLY A 17 12.42 -6.86 -21.61
N LEU A 18 13.24 -7.42 -20.72
CA LEU A 18 12.78 -7.98 -19.44
C LEU A 18 12.13 -6.92 -18.55
N ARG A 19 12.76 -5.75 -18.39
CA ARG A 19 12.19 -4.65 -17.61
C ARG A 19 10.85 -4.17 -18.15
N LYS A 20 10.70 -4.07 -19.48
CA LYS A 20 9.43 -3.69 -20.09
C LYS A 20 8.34 -4.72 -19.81
N ARG A 21 8.67 -6.02 -19.86
CA ARG A 21 7.73 -7.09 -19.51
C ARG A 21 7.31 -7.02 -18.04
N GLU A 22 8.27 -6.87 -17.13
CA GLU A 22 8.03 -6.69 -15.70
C GLU A 22 7.13 -5.46 -15.44
N GLN A 23 7.44 -4.32 -16.06
CA GLN A 23 6.62 -3.12 -15.94
C GLN A 23 5.19 -3.34 -16.44
N ASN A 24 5.01 -4.01 -17.58
CA ASN A 24 3.69 -4.33 -18.11
C ASN A 24 2.89 -5.22 -17.16
N LEU A 25 3.54 -6.19 -16.50
CA LEU A 25 2.89 -7.04 -15.49
C LEU A 25 2.45 -6.22 -14.28
N TYR A 26 3.30 -5.32 -13.77
CA TYR A 26 2.92 -4.43 -12.68
C TYR A 26 1.77 -3.48 -13.07
N GLN A 27 1.78 -2.94 -14.29
CA GLN A 27 0.70 -2.10 -14.79
C GLN A 27 -0.61 -2.86 -14.92
N TRP A 28 -0.58 -4.10 -15.41
CA TRP A 28 -1.76 -4.95 -15.49
C TRP A 28 -2.32 -5.22 -14.09
N MET A 29 -1.49 -5.59 -13.11
CA MET A 29 -1.92 -5.78 -11.74
C MET A 29 -2.50 -4.49 -11.12
N ALA A 30 -1.87 -3.34 -11.38
CA ALA A 30 -2.31 -2.05 -10.86
C ALA A 30 -3.57 -1.49 -11.54
N SER A 31 -3.97 -2.03 -12.70
CA SER A 31 -5.20 -1.60 -13.39
C SER A 31 -6.49 -2.04 -12.71
N TYR A 32 -6.42 -3.08 -11.86
CA TYR A 32 -7.57 -3.51 -11.08
C TYR A 32 -7.85 -2.51 -9.98
N GLN A 33 -9.06 -1.95 -9.96
CA GLN A 33 -9.54 -1.08 -8.90
C GLN A 33 -10.25 -1.94 -7.83
N PRO A 34 -9.73 -2.02 -6.60
CA PRO A 34 -10.43 -2.67 -5.50
C PRO A 34 -11.78 -2.01 -5.21
N LEU A 35 -12.76 -2.82 -4.81
CA LEU A 35 -14.06 -2.33 -4.32
C LEU A 35 -13.89 -1.43 -3.07
N LEU A 36 -13.01 -1.86 -2.17
CA LEU A 36 -12.68 -1.17 -0.93
C LEU A 36 -11.23 -1.50 -0.57
N LEU A 37 -10.46 -0.49 -0.19
CA LEU A 37 -9.15 -0.64 0.42
C LEU A 37 -9.20 -0.13 1.85
N ILE A 38 -8.73 -0.93 2.80
CA ILE A 38 -8.62 -0.54 4.21
C ILE A 38 -7.13 -0.37 4.50
N ARG A 39 -6.72 0.85 4.80
CA ARG A 39 -5.34 1.19 5.15
C ARG A 39 -5.26 1.42 6.66
N LEU A 40 -4.32 0.73 7.29
CA LEU A 40 -4.05 0.86 8.71
C LEU A 40 -2.76 1.67 8.90
N ASP A 41 -2.92 2.97 9.16
CA ASP A 41 -1.80 3.87 9.38
C ASP A 41 -1.31 3.76 10.82
N ILE A 42 0.00 3.81 11.01
CA ILE A 42 0.62 3.69 12.33
C ILE A 42 1.96 4.41 12.32
N ASP A 43 2.32 5.02 13.46
CA ASP A 43 3.62 5.65 13.60
C ASP A 43 4.74 4.60 13.75
N GLU A 44 5.95 5.02 13.40
CA GLU A 44 7.15 4.18 13.40
C GLU A 44 7.41 3.55 14.78
N GLN A 45 7.23 4.33 15.85
CA GLN A 45 7.55 3.90 17.21
C GLN A 45 6.59 2.82 17.66
N THR A 46 5.29 3.01 17.45
CA THR A 46 4.28 2.00 17.79
C THR A 46 4.43 0.74 16.94
N ALA A 47 4.68 0.87 15.64
CA ALA A 47 4.90 -0.28 14.76
C ALA A 47 6.14 -1.09 15.16
N TYR A 48 7.26 -0.43 15.42
CA TYR A 48 8.49 -1.09 15.88
C TYR A 48 8.29 -1.78 17.24
N SER A 49 7.57 -1.14 18.16
CA SER A 49 7.30 -1.69 19.50
C SER A 49 6.48 -2.99 19.42
N ARG A 50 5.55 -3.11 18.46
CA ARG A 50 4.74 -4.32 18.26
C ARG A 50 5.51 -5.43 17.54
N LYS A 51 6.44 -5.08 16.64
CA LYS A 51 7.19 -6.05 15.84
C LYS A 51 8.59 -5.51 15.50
N PRO A 52 9.61 -5.81 16.31
CA PRO A 52 10.94 -5.23 16.17
C PRO A 52 11.83 -5.90 15.11
N ASP A 53 11.27 -6.71 14.20
CA ASP A 53 12.01 -7.45 13.17
C ASP A 53 12.26 -6.66 11.88
N HIS A 54 11.80 -5.41 11.81
CA HIS A 54 11.96 -4.54 10.65
C HIS A 54 13.01 -3.44 10.90
N SER A 55 13.86 -3.18 9.90
CA SER A 55 14.76 -2.03 9.96
C SER A 55 13.93 -0.74 10.02
N LEU A 56 14.17 0.09 11.02
CA LEU A 56 13.52 1.41 11.19
C LEU A 56 13.56 2.25 9.91
N ALA A 57 14.66 2.20 9.16
CA ALA A 57 14.81 2.91 7.88
C ALA A 57 13.76 2.48 6.82
N ALA A 58 13.49 1.18 6.67
CA ALA A 58 12.47 0.69 5.74
C ALA A 58 11.04 1.00 6.22
N LEU A 59 10.84 1.05 7.55
CA LEU A 59 9.56 1.41 8.14
C LEU A 59 9.22 2.88 7.88
N ARG A 60 10.21 3.78 8.02
CA ARG A 60 10.08 5.21 7.69
C ARG A 60 9.70 5.44 6.23
N GLU A 61 10.36 4.75 5.30
CA GLU A 61 10.06 4.89 3.87
C GLU A 61 8.63 4.46 3.56
N LYS A 62 8.17 3.34 4.14
CA LYS A 62 6.80 2.86 3.98
C LYS A 62 5.77 3.84 4.56
N ILE A 63 6.00 4.34 5.78
CA ILE A 63 5.10 5.29 6.44
C ILE A 63 4.99 6.60 5.65
N ALA A 64 6.09 7.07 5.03
CA ALA A 64 6.06 8.29 4.22
C ALA A 64 5.30 8.11 2.88
N VAL A 65 5.40 6.95 2.24
CA VAL A 65 4.89 6.74 0.88
C VAL A 65 3.47 6.18 0.85
N ILE A 66 3.14 5.21 1.72
CA ILE A 66 1.88 4.47 1.68
C ILE A 66 0.63 5.35 1.79
N PRO A 67 0.58 6.40 2.63
CA PRO A 67 -0.59 7.29 2.72
C PRO A 67 -0.93 8.01 1.41
N HIS A 68 0.04 8.18 0.52
CA HIS A 68 -0.12 8.89 -0.75
C HIS A 68 -0.51 7.97 -1.92
N LEU A 69 -0.57 6.66 -1.70
CA LEU A 69 -1.00 5.71 -2.73
C LEU A 69 -2.53 5.75 -2.88
N THR A 70 -2.99 5.93 -4.11
CA THR A 70 -4.42 6.10 -4.44
C THR A 70 -5.08 4.84 -5.00
N PHE A 71 -4.31 3.79 -5.27
CA PHE A 71 -4.79 2.48 -5.75
C PHE A 71 -5.82 2.58 -6.88
N ASN A 72 -5.47 3.33 -7.93
CA ASN A 72 -6.33 3.58 -9.09
C ASN A 72 -7.67 4.25 -8.73
N GLY A 73 -7.67 5.14 -7.72
CA GLY A 73 -8.86 5.84 -7.27
C GLY A 73 -9.85 4.95 -6.51
N ALA A 74 -9.38 3.86 -5.92
CA ALA A 74 -10.22 3.00 -5.09
C ALA A 74 -10.86 3.78 -3.94
N ASN A 75 -12.00 3.30 -3.44
CA ASN A 75 -12.53 3.78 -2.18
C ASN A 75 -11.61 3.32 -1.04
N ILE A 76 -10.99 4.28 -0.35
CA ILE A 76 -10.01 4.02 0.72
C ILE A 76 -10.62 4.41 2.05
N LEU A 77 -10.66 3.46 2.99
CA LEU A 77 -10.89 3.71 4.40
C LEU A 77 -9.54 3.75 5.12
N ASP A 78 -9.20 4.91 5.65
CA ASP A 78 -8.03 5.10 6.51
C ASP A 78 -8.42 4.88 7.98
N LEU A 79 -7.68 4.00 8.66
CA LEU A 79 -7.83 3.68 10.07
C LEU A 79 -6.52 3.93 10.82
N ASP A 80 -6.61 4.43 12.04
CA ASP A 80 -5.46 4.56 12.93
C ASP A 80 -5.21 3.24 13.66
N GLY A 81 -4.08 2.60 13.36
CA GLY A 81 -3.62 1.35 13.95
C GLY A 81 -3.27 1.43 15.44
N ARG A 82 -3.29 2.63 16.04
CA ARG A 82 -3.15 2.84 17.48
C ARG A 82 -4.47 2.71 18.23
N GLU A 83 -5.60 2.74 17.52
CA GLU A 83 -6.90 2.54 18.15
C GLU A 83 -7.08 1.12 18.71
N PRO A 84 -8.02 0.95 19.67
CA PRO A 84 -8.41 -0.37 20.15
C PRO A 84 -8.84 -1.31 19.01
N ALA A 85 -8.45 -2.59 19.12
CA ALA A 85 -8.64 -3.57 18.05
C ALA A 85 -10.11 -3.81 17.69
N ASP A 86 -11.01 -3.78 18.69
CA ASP A 86 -12.46 -3.85 18.53
C ASP A 86 -12.99 -2.69 17.68
N ARG A 87 -12.50 -1.47 17.93
CA ARG A 87 -12.90 -0.28 17.17
C ARG A 87 -12.46 -0.36 15.70
N ILE A 88 -11.22 -0.78 15.46
CA ILE A 88 -10.67 -0.99 14.11
C ILE A 88 -11.47 -2.07 13.38
N PHE A 89 -11.75 -3.18 14.06
CA PHE A 89 -12.52 -4.30 13.50
C PHE A 89 -13.93 -3.88 13.12
N ASP A 90 -14.64 -3.21 14.02
CA ASP A 90 -16.00 -2.75 13.79
C ASP A 90 -16.10 -1.73 12.65
N ALA A 91 -15.15 -0.79 12.57
CA ALA A 91 -15.06 0.17 11.48
C ALA A 91 -14.84 -0.53 10.13
N SER A 92 -13.90 -1.49 10.09
CA SER A 92 -13.60 -2.29 8.91
C SER A 92 -14.82 -3.08 8.44
N LEU A 93 -15.50 -3.77 9.36
CA LEU A 93 -16.66 -4.60 9.04
C LEU A 93 -17.84 -3.77 8.53
N ARG A 94 -18.07 -2.59 9.12
CA ARG A 94 -19.09 -1.65 8.63
C ARG A 94 -18.79 -1.20 7.21
N ALA A 95 -17.56 -0.81 6.92
CA ALA A 95 -17.18 -0.35 5.58
C ALA A 95 -17.34 -1.45 4.53
N VAL A 96 -16.90 -2.68 4.83
CA VAL A 96 -17.11 -3.83 3.93
C VAL A 96 -18.60 -4.03 3.63
N LYS A 97 -19.47 -4.00 4.65
CA LYS A 97 -20.92 -4.16 4.46
C LYS A 97 -21.51 -3.04 3.59
N ILE A 98 -21.09 -1.79 3.78
CA ILE A 98 -21.54 -0.65 2.99
C ILE A 98 -21.11 -0.80 1.52
N SER A 99 -19.83 -1.12 1.28
CA SER A 99 -19.30 -1.29 -0.07
C SER A 99 -19.96 -2.45 -0.82
N LEU A 100 -20.20 -3.58 -0.16
CA LEU A 100 -20.91 -4.72 -0.76
C LEU A 100 -22.37 -4.40 -1.09
N ARG A 101 -23.05 -3.60 -0.26
CA ARG A 101 -24.42 -3.16 -0.55
C ARG A 101 -24.46 -2.21 -1.74
N ALA A 102 -23.55 -1.24 -1.79
CA ALA A 102 -23.47 -0.29 -2.90
C ALA A 102 -23.12 -0.95 -4.24
N ALA A 103 -22.33 -2.04 -4.23
CA ALA A 103 -21.99 -2.77 -5.44
C ALA A 103 -23.12 -3.67 -5.98
N ASN A 104 -24.10 -4.00 -5.14
CA ASN A 104 -25.23 -4.88 -5.48
C ASN A 104 -26.55 -4.10 -5.70
N ALA A 105 -26.52 -2.77 -5.59
CA ALA A 105 -27.66 -1.87 -5.80
C ALA A 105 -27.62 -1.31 -7.23
#